data_AF-A0A952WEC1-F1
#
_entry.id   AF-A0A952WEC1-F1
#
_cell.length_a   1.000
_cell.length_b   1.000
_cell.length_c   1.000
_cell.angle_alpha   90.00
_cell.angle_beta   90.00
_cell.angle_gamma   90.00
#
_symmetry.space_group_name_H-M   'P 1'
#
loop_
_entity.id
_entity.type
_entity.pdbx_description
1 polymer ?
#
loop_
_entity_poly.entity_id
_entity_poly.type
_entity_poly.pdbx_seq_one_letter_code
_entity_poly.pdbx_strand_id
1 'polypeptide(L)'
;MPKMRVLIAARGDRRTALAKALGVHEAHPMFEVGAADTREMLFRSLRTGNWHAVVVAWTFDGAPAEEILAAASELTVCAQTFVLDDPSRAEPLDQLAHRIATGGVRTSAVPKVGPLSTCESLDELLGGGGRRPRSGLLSCVMLSPTGNDTDWHGVLGAGGVACRWRGENVLVLRRAAGPGEAVVWAEALLDRQAGTSAGVTWFRAEELQEAKINQAEQALSIAGSRGVGLATWTSVVAAHHARRLASAIDQPEARRLRLLADLPLGSEQRRHLTTHSEEVAATALDLARLLRLGPEACEQVRLAGLLHDLGKIAIPDDLLAKPGALSPIERRVLNRHAAEGAWLCEALGIDTEVARVVRHHHTRFDALELAPDAARIVAVADALVTMTSIRPYSAARSFEHALAELRRCRGSVFDPRVVVAAHILGASSMRAAA
;
A
#
# COMPACT_ATOMS: atom_id res chain seq x y z
N MET A 1 -6.43 29.76 17.65
CA MET A 1 -7.51 29.07 16.92
C MET A 1 -7.34 29.36 15.44
N PRO A 2 -6.87 28.41 14.62
CA PRO A 2 -6.79 28.64 13.18
C PRO A 2 -8.21 28.79 12.62
N LYS A 3 -8.49 29.91 11.94
CA LYS A 3 -9.82 30.25 11.40
C LYS A 3 -9.91 29.80 9.94
N MET A 4 -10.68 28.74 9.68
CA MET A 4 -11.02 28.27 8.34
C MET A 4 -11.78 29.34 7.55
N ARG A 5 -11.38 29.62 6.32
CA ARG A 5 -12.15 30.44 5.37
C ARG A 5 -12.40 29.58 4.13
N VAL A 6 -13.64 29.58 3.63
CA VAL A 6 -14.05 28.88 2.41
C VAL A 6 -14.82 29.89 1.57
N LEU A 7 -14.53 29.99 0.28
CA LEU A 7 -15.16 30.96 -0.62
C LEU A 7 -15.82 30.24 -1.79
N ILE A 8 -17.14 30.08 -1.73
CA ILE A 8 -17.92 29.40 -2.77
C ILE A 8 -18.52 30.46 -3.71
N ALA A 9 -18.10 30.48 -4.98
CA ALA A 9 -18.64 31.39 -5.99
C ALA A 9 -19.56 30.63 -6.96
N ALA A 10 -20.82 31.08 -7.09
CA ALA A 10 -21.80 30.60 -8.06
C ALA A 10 -22.33 31.75 -8.93
N ARG A 11 -22.64 31.47 -10.21
CA ARG A 11 -23.15 32.46 -11.19
C ARG A 11 -24.67 32.28 -11.42
N GLY A 12 -25.40 33.39 -11.52
CA GLY A 12 -26.85 33.44 -11.86
C GLY A 12 -27.81 33.07 -10.73
N ASP A 13 -29.06 32.73 -11.10
CA ASP A 13 -30.20 32.41 -10.19
C ASP A 13 -29.95 31.26 -9.20
N ARG A 14 -28.81 30.57 -9.35
CA ARG A 14 -28.37 29.48 -8.48
C ARG A 14 -27.74 29.95 -7.15
N ARG A 15 -27.48 31.26 -6.99
CA ARG A 15 -27.07 31.86 -5.69
C ARG A 15 -28.11 31.65 -4.60
N THR A 16 -29.38 31.83 -4.94
CA THR A 16 -30.52 31.74 -4.02
C THR A 16 -30.80 30.29 -3.62
N ALA A 17 -30.59 29.34 -4.54
CA ALA A 17 -30.70 27.91 -4.28
C ALA A 17 -29.61 27.39 -3.32
N LEU A 18 -28.38 27.90 -3.45
CA LEU A 18 -27.25 27.56 -2.57
C LEU A 18 -27.45 28.08 -1.14
N ALA A 19 -27.90 29.33 -0.97
CA ALA A 19 -28.22 29.88 0.34
C ALA A 19 -29.31 29.06 1.06
N LYS A 20 -30.34 28.64 0.31
CA LYS A 20 -31.46 27.82 0.82
C LYS A 20 -31.06 26.39 1.16
N ALA A 21 -30.18 25.76 0.37
CA ALA A 21 -29.66 24.40 0.61
C ALA A 21 -28.69 24.31 1.79
N LEU A 22 -28.02 25.42 2.12
CA LEU A 22 -27.13 25.54 3.29
C LEU A 22 -27.88 25.98 4.56
N GLY A 23 -29.21 26.07 4.53
CA GLY A 23 -30.03 26.43 5.70
C GLY A 23 -29.95 27.91 6.11
N VAL A 24 -29.46 28.78 5.22
CA VAL A 24 -29.31 30.21 5.48
C VAL A 24 -30.61 30.91 5.07
N HIS A 25 -31.39 31.37 6.05
CA HIS A 25 -32.75 31.86 5.81
C HIS A 25 -32.87 33.32 5.35
N GLU A 26 -31.81 34.12 5.40
CA GLU A 26 -31.79 35.45 4.77
C GLU A 26 -30.41 35.74 4.14
N ALA A 27 -30.42 36.25 2.92
CA ALA A 27 -29.22 36.75 2.26
C ALA A 27 -28.86 38.13 2.85
N HIS A 28 -28.15 38.13 3.99
CA HIS A 28 -27.66 39.36 4.62
C HIS A 28 -26.20 39.67 4.21
N PRO A 29 -25.78 40.94 4.04
CA PRO A 29 -24.56 41.30 3.30
C PRO A 29 -23.24 41.14 4.05
N MET A 30 -23.25 40.65 5.30
CA MET A 30 -22.09 40.70 6.17
C MET A 30 -21.97 39.38 6.94
N PHE A 31 -20.94 38.64 6.59
CA PHE A 31 -20.51 37.31 7.02
C PHE A 31 -20.95 36.80 8.41
N GLU A 32 -21.32 35.53 8.48
CA GLU A 32 -21.05 34.67 9.63
C GLU A 32 -20.35 33.37 9.19
N VAL A 33 -19.31 32.99 9.94
CA VAL A 33 -18.51 31.77 9.76
C VAL A 33 -18.97 30.76 10.80
N GLY A 34 -19.69 29.71 10.38
CA GLY A 34 -20.12 28.62 11.24
C GLY A 34 -19.01 27.58 11.46
N ALA A 35 -18.81 27.18 12.72
CA ALA A 35 -17.83 26.20 13.15
C ALA A 35 -18.32 24.73 13.01
N ALA A 36 -17.33 23.84 12.89
CA ALA A 36 -17.32 22.39 13.14
C ALA A 36 -18.12 21.40 12.27
N ASP A 37 -19.22 21.73 11.59
CA ASP A 37 -19.98 20.73 10.78
C ASP A 37 -20.01 21.00 9.26
N THR A 38 -19.11 21.86 8.78
CA THR A 38 -19.07 22.27 7.37
C THR A 38 -18.67 21.13 6.43
N ARG A 39 -17.83 20.19 6.91
CA ARG A 39 -17.32 19.08 6.10
C ARG A 39 -18.45 18.16 5.64
N GLU A 40 -19.28 17.69 6.58
CA GLU A 40 -20.33 16.70 6.30
C GLU A 40 -21.51 17.30 5.49
N MET A 41 -21.83 18.58 5.72
CA MET A 41 -22.78 19.33 4.88
C MET A 41 -22.27 19.52 3.45
N LEU A 42 -20.98 19.85 3.26
CA LEU A 42 -20.39 19.99 1.93
C LEU A 42 -20.46 18.64 1.18
N PHE A 43 -20.11 17.54 1.85
CA PHE A 43 -20.17 16.19 1.29
C PHE A 43 -21.59 15.74 0.94
N ARG A 44 -22.60 16.05 1.76
CA ARG A 44 -24.01 15.77 1.43
C ARG A 44 -24.51 16.56 0.23
N SER A 45 -24.21 17.85 0.15
CA SER A 45 -24.64 18.69 -0.97
C SER A 45 -23.95 18.30 -2.28
N LEU A 46 -22.67 17.92 -2.26
CA LEU A 46 -21.96 17.48 -3.47
C LEU A 46 -22.48 16.15 -4.04
N ARG A 47 -22.93 15.23 -3.18
CA ARG A 47 -23.56 13.97 -3.62
C ARG A 47 -24.86 14.14 -4.41
N THR A 48 -25.52 15.30 -4.33
CA THR A 48 -26.77 15.56 -5.06
C THR A 48 -26.57 16.00 -6.51
N GLY A 49 -25.33 16.16 -6.98
CA GLY A 49 -24.98 16.18 -8.41
C GLY A 49 -25.33 17.44 -9.21
N ASN A 50 -25.81 18.53 -8.58
CA ASN A 50 -26.29 19.72 -9.29
C ASN A 50 -25.42 20.99 -9.09
N TRP A 51 -24.10 20.85 -9.04
CA TRP A 51 -23.17 21.97 -8.85
C TRP A 51 -22.22 22.15 -10.04
N HIS A 52 -21.97 23.40 -10.43
CA HIS A 52 -21.11 23.73 -11.57
C HIS A 52 -19.80 24.45 -11.19
N ALA A 53 -19.52 24.67 -9.89
CA ALA A 53 -18.21 25.09 -9.40
C ALA A 53 -18.13 24.99 -7.87
N VAL A 54 -17.01 24.49 -7.34
CA VAL A 54 -16.61 24.62 -5.94
C VAL A 54 -15.23 25.26 -5.94
N VAL A 55 -15.11 26.44 -5.32
CA VAL A 55 -13.82 27.09 -5.09
C VAL A 55 -13.50 26.91 -3.61
N VAL A 56 -12.32 26.37 -3.30
CA VAL A 56 -11.81 26.24 -1.93
C VAL A 56 -10.53 27.06 -1.87
N ALA A 57 -10.49 28.07 -1.01
CA ALA A 57 -9.30 28.89 -0.79
C ALA A 57 -9.03 29.00 0.71
N TRP A 58 -7.82 28.67 1.17
CA TRP A 58 -7.42 28.93 2.55
C TRP A 58 -5.91 29.22 2.73
N THR A 59 -5.57 29.89 3.83
CA THR A 59 -4.20 30.25 4.25
C THR A 59 -3.98 29.84 5.71
N PHE A 60 -2.86 29.16 6.02
CA PHE A 60 -2.23 29.17 7.36
C PHE A 60 -0.74 28.77 7.30
N ASP A 61 0.04 29.33 8.23
CA ASP A 61 1.48 29.18 8.47
C ASP A 61 2.11 27.82 8.11
N GLY A 62 2.70 27.72 6.91
CA GLY A 62 3.76 26.75 6.64
C GLY A 62 3.36 25.32 6.26
N ALA A 63 2.07 25.00 6.08
CA ALA A 63 1.67 23.77 5.39
C ALA A 63 1.72 23.96 3.86
N PRO A 64 2.26 23.01 3.07
CA PRO A 64 2.35 23.18 1.63
C PRO A 64 0.96 23.14 1.00
N ALA A 65 0.65 24.17 0.21
CA ALA A 65 -0.61 24.33 -0.54
C ALA A 65 -1.01 23.11 -1.38
N GLU A 66 -0.08 22.20 -1.68
CA GLU A 66 -0.25 20.98 -2.47
C GLU A 66 -1.21 19.95 -1.84
N GLU A 67 -1.23 19.76 -0.51
CA GLU A 67 -2.12 18.76 0.14
C GLU A 67 -3.59 19.19 0.10
N ILE A 68 -3.84 20.49 0.19
CA ILE A 68 -5.19 21.08 0.09
C ILE A 68 -5.65 21.08 -1.38
N LEU A 69 -4.73 21.30 -2.33
CA LEU A 69 -4.99 21.17 -3.77
C LEU A 69 -5.32 19.72 -4.18
N ALA A 70 -4.63 18.74 -3.61
CA ALA A 70 -4.93 17.32 -3.82
C ALA A 70 -6.34 16.96 -3.33
N ALA A 71 -6.70 17.39 -2.11
CA ALA A 71 -8.04 17.17 -1.56
C ALA A 71 -9.16 17.88 -2.36
N ALA A 72 -8.92 19.09 -2.87
CA ALA A 72 -9.88 19.82 -3.70
C ALA A 72 -10.08 19.19 -5.09
N SER A 73 -9.00 18.64 -5.67
CA SER A 73 -9.04 17.92 -6.96
C SER A 73 -9.78 16.58 -6.84
N GLU A 74 -9.58 15.84 -5.74
CA GLU A 74 -10.35 14.61 -5.45
C GLU A 74 -11.86 14.87 -5.29
N LEU A 75 -12.25 16.06 -4.82
CA LEU A 75 -13.65 16.45 -4.62
C LEU A 75 -14.38 16.85 -5.91
N THR A 76 -13.69 17.04 -7.03
CA THR A 76 -14.23 17.66 -8.26
C THR A 76 -13.97 16.81 -9.50
N VAL A 77 -14.51 15.58 -9.49
CA VAL A 77 -14.47 14.68 -10.66
C VAL A 77 -15.35 15.18 -11.84
N CYS A 78 -16.13 16.26 -11.68
CA CYS A 78 -17.08 16.72 -12.72
C CYS A 78 -17.21 18.24 -12.96
N ALA A 79 -16.35 19.12 -12.42
CA ALA A 79 -16.45 20.56 -12.72
C ALA A 79 -15.10 21.26 -12.70
N GLN A 80 -14.94 22.26 -13.58
CA GLN A 80 -13.73 23.07 -13.73
C GLN A 80 -13.24 23.61 -12.39
N THR A 81 -12.05 23.18 -11.97
CA THR A 81 -11.39 23.64 -10.75
C THR A 81 -10.47 24.80 -11.09
N PHE A 82 -10.59 25.90 -10.35
CA PHE A 82 -9.77 27.10 -10.54
C PHE A 82 -8.81 27.24 -9.35
N VAL A 83 -7.51 27.27 -9.63
CA VAL A 83 -6.46 27.54 -8.64
C VAL A 83 -6.07 29.02 -8.70
N LEU A 84 -6.00 29.70 -7.55
CA LEU A 84 -5.61 31.11 -7.43
C LEU A 84 -4.09 31.19 -7.16
N ASP A 85 -3.40 32.08 -7.86
CA ASP A 85 -1.93 32.02 -8.06
C ASP A 85 -1.07 32.78 -7.02
N ASP A 86 -1.61 33.32 -5.92
CA ASP A 86 -0.76 34.00 -4.92
C ASP A 86 -1.42 34.15 -3.53
N PRO A 87 -1.00 33.38 -2.50
CA PRO A 87 -1.49 33.50 -1.13
C PRO A 87 -0.81 34.62 -0.32
N SER A 88 0.16 35.35 -0.89
CA SER A 88 0.95 36.36 -0.16
C SER A 88 0.33 37.77 -0.16
N ARG A 89 -0.65 38.02 -1.05
CA ARG A 89 -1.40 39.28 -1.06
C ARG A 89 -2.55 39.17 -0.07
N ALA A 90 -2.46 39.90 1.03
CA ALA A 90 -3.58 40.22 1.90
C ALA A 90 -4.60 41.11 1.17
N GLU A 91 -5.21 40.60 0.10
CA GLU A 91 -6.24 41.33 -0.63
C GLU A 91 -7.61 41.13 0.04
N PRO A 92 -8.43 42.19 0.15
CA PRO A 92 -9.81 42.11 0.58
C PRO A 92 -10.64 41.15 -0.30
N LEU A 93 -11.57 40.42 0.34
CA LEU A 93 -12.34 39.33 -0.29
C LEU A 93 -13.20 39.80 -1.48
N ASP A 94 -13.69 41.03 -1.41
CA ASP A 94 -14.45 41.74 -2.45
C ASP A 94 -13.58 42.06 -3.68
N GLN A 95 -12.31 42.43 -3.47
CA GLN A 95 -11.36 42.65 -4.56
C GLN A 95 -10.96 41.35 -5.25
N LEU A 96 -10.76 40.26 -4.49
CA LEU A 96 -10.55 38.93 -5.05
C LEU A 96 -11.78 38.47 -5.86
N ALA A 97 -12.99 38.65 -5.33
CA ALA A 97 -14.23 38.30 -6.03
C ALA A 97 -14.41 39.10 -7.33
N HIS A 98 -14.09 40.39 -7.32
CA HIS A 98 -14.10 41.24 -8.51
C HIS A 98 -13.05 40.79 -9.53
N ARG A 99 -11.83 40.46 -9.10
CA ARG A 99 -10.76 39.91 -9.96
C ARG A 99 -11.16 38.58 -10.60
N ILE A 100 -11.81 37.68 -9.84
CA ILE A 100 -12.34 36.42 -10.38
C ILE A 100 -13.42 36.71 -11.43
N ALA A 101 -14.37 37.60 -11.12
CA ALA A 101 -15.48 37.94 -12.01
C ALA A 101 -15.04 38.65 -13.30
N THR A 102 -13.91 39.35 -13.27
CA THR A 102 -13.36 40.12 -14.40
C THR A 102 -12.23 39.39 -15.14
N GLY A 103 -11.91 38.14 -14.76
CA GLY A 103 -10.82 37.37 -15.38
C GLY A 103 -9.41 37.84 -15.01
N GLY A 104 -9.27 38.69 -13.99
CA GLY A 104 -8.00 39.16 -13.42
C GLY A 104 -7.29 38.17 -12.49
N VAL A 105 -7.65 36.89 -12.57
CA VAL A 105 -6.94 35.77 -11.94
C VAL A 105 -6.43 34.85 -13.04
N ARG A 106 -5.15 34.49 -12.97
CA ARG A 106 -4.61 33.40 -13.78
C ARG A 106 -5.34 32.12 -13.39
N THR A 107 -6.09 31.57 -14.34
CA THR A 107 -6.66 30.24 -14.22
C THR A 107 -5.61 29.29 -14.78
N SER A 108 -5.10 28.37 -13.96
CA SER A 108 -4.35 27.25 -14.53
C SER A 108 -5.38 26.33 -15.17
N ALA A 109 -5.37 26.25 -16.51
CA ALA A 109 -6.12 25.20 -17.19
C ALA A 109 -5.64 23.84 -16.68
N VAL A 110 -6.54 22.85 -16.56
CA VAL A 110 -6.11 21.45 -16.47
C VAL A 110 -5.15 21.22 -17.64
N PRO A 111 -3.89 20.82 -17.39
CA PRO A 111 -2.90 20.69 -18.46
C PRO A 111 -3.49 19.85 -19.58
N LYS A 112 -3.42 20.36 -20.82
CA LYS A 112 -3.90 19.62 -21.99
C LYS A 112 -3.09 18.32 -22.09
N VAL A 113 -3.82 17.21 -22.15
CA VAL A 113 -3.31 15.85 -22.31
C VAL A 113 -2.48 15.78 -23.59
N GLY A 114 -1.17 15.65 -23.43
CA GLY A 114 -0.21 15.33 -24.49
C GLY A 114 0.50 14.01 -24.17
N PRO A 115 1.17 13.38 -25.14
CA PRO A 115 1.97 12.19 -24.89
C PRO A 115 3.05 12.48 -23.84
N LEU A 116 3.41 11.47 -23.05
CA LEU A 116 4.51 11.59 -22.08
C LEU A 116 5.78 12.09 -22.78
N SER A 117 6.38 13.15 -22.24
CA SER A 117 7.72 13.58 -22.66
C SER A 117 8.76 12.53 -22.27
N THR A 118 9.80 12.40 -23.10
CA THR A 118 11.00 11.64 -22.73
C THR A 118 11.92 12.50 -21.89
N CYS A 119 12.48 11.92 -20.82
CA CYS A 119 13.48 12.53 -19.97
C CYS A 119 14.71 11.61 -19.88
N GLU A 120 15.88 12.17 -20.20
CA GLU A 120 17.18 11.50 -20.11
C GLU A 120 17.88 11.76 -18.76
N SER A 121 17.43 12.80 -18.05
CA SER A 121 17.98 13.23 -16.76
C SER A 121 16.91 13.64 -15.76
N LEU A 122 17.27 13.65 -14.47
CA LEU A 122 16.40 14.17 -13.42
C LEU A 122 16.09 15.65 -13.61
N ASP A 123 17.03 16.44 -14.15
CA ASP A 123 16.81 17.86 -14.37
C ASP A 123 15.78 18.13 -15.47
N GLU A 124 15.72 17.27 -16.50
CA GLU A 124 14.66 17.30 -17.52
C GLU A 124 13.29 16.94 -16.93
N LEU A 125 13.23 15.88 -16.10
CA LEU A 125 12.00 15.48 -15.41
C LEU A 125 11.44 16.62 -14.53
N LEU A 126 12.33 17.40 -13.92
CA LEU A 126 11.96 18.55 -13.09
C LEU A 126 11.82 19.84 -13.90
N GLY A 127 12.07 19.85 -15.21
CA GLY A 127 11.84 21.01 -16.08
C GLY A 127 12.94 22.09 -16.06
N GLY A 128 14.22 21.73 -16.00
CA GLY A 128 15.37 22.62 -16.26
C GLY A 128 15.62 23.75 -15.25
N GLY A 129 14.73 23.88 -14.25
CA GLY A 129 14.78 24.83 -13.14
C GLY A 129 13.74 24.54 -12.04
N GLY A 130 13.11 23.36 -12.09
CA GLY A 130 12.02 23.00 -11.19
C GLY A 130 12.46 22.90 -9.73
N ARG A 131 11.56 23.37 -8.86
CA ARG A 131 11.74 23.26 -7.41
C ARG A 131 11.68 21.78 -7.03
N ARG A 132 12.81 21.23 -6.57
CA ARG A 132 12.82 19.91 -5.92
C ARG A 132 11.87 19.92 -4.72
N PRO A 133 11.08 18.85 -4.52
CA PRO A 133 10.25 18.75 -3.34
C PRO A 133 11.17 18.81 -2.11
N ARG A 134 10.84 19.69 -1.14
CA ARG A 134 11.74 19.99 -0.01
C ARG A 134 11.57 19.07 1.18
N SER A 135 10.46 18.34 1.24
CA SER A 135 10.12 17.48 2.37
C SER A 135 9.05 16.48 1.99
N GLY A 136 8.88 15.47 2.85
CA GLY A 136 7.86 14.42 2.69
C GLY A 136 8.44 13.13 2.09
N LEU A 137 7.57 12.14 1.91
CA LEU A 137 7.94 10.87 1.28
C LEU A 137 7.52 10.90 -0.19
N LEU A 138 8.42 10.45 -1.06
CA LEU A 138 8.15 10.25 -2.47
C LEU A 138 8.03 8.75 -2.75
N SER A 139 6.98 8.40 -3.48
CA SER A 139 6.84 7.13 -4.18
C SER A 139 7.43 7.27 -5.57
N CYS A 140 8.29 6.32 -5.94
CA CYS A 140 8.90 6.22 -7.26
C CYS A 140 8.54 4.86 -7.86
N VAL A 141 7.80 4.89 -8.97
CA VAL A 141 7.34 3.69 -9.68
C VAL A 141 7.91 3.74 -11.09
N MET A 142 8.62 2.69 -11.48
CA MET A 142 9.07 2.47 -12.84
C MET A 142 8.24 1.36 -13.46
N LEU A 143 7.61 1.63 -14.60
CA LEU A 143 6.77 0.68 -15.31
C LEU A 143 7.44 0.27 -16.61
N SER A 144 7.31 -1.01 -16.96
CA SER A 144 7.63 -1.47 -18.31
C SER A 144 6.73 -0.78 -19.34
N PRO A 145 7.15 -0.66 -20.61
CA PRO A 145 6.41 0.07 -21.63
C PRO A 145 4.99 -0.49 -21.81
N THR A 146 4.03 0.39 -22.00
CA THR A 146 2.64 0.04 -22.34
C THR A 146 2.38 0.33 -23.82
N GLY A 147 1.62 -0.53 -24.48
CA GLY A 147 1.06 -0.23 -25.80
C GLY A 147 -0.10 0.79 -25.77
N ASN A 148 -0.64 1.09 -24.57
CA ASN A 148 -1.75 2.01 -24.37
C ASN A 148 -1.28 3.37 -23.84
N ASP A 149 -1.76 4.44 -24.48
CA ASP A 149 -1.66 5.81 -23.97
C ASP A 149 -2.60 5.97 -22.78
N THR A 150 -2.00 6.01 -21.60
CA THR A 150 -2.72 6.22 -20.33
C THR A 150 -2.89 7.71 -20.12
N ASP A 151 -4.06 8.13 -19.63
CA ASP A 151 -4.23 9.50 -19.12
C ASP A 151 -3.48 9.66 -17.80
N TRP A 152 -2.17 9.83 -17.89
CA TRP A 152 -1.28 9.98 -16.72
C TRP A 152 -1.68 11.18 -15.85
N HIS A 153 -2.26 12.24 -16.42
CA HIS A 153 -2.71 13.39 -15.63
C HIS A 153 -3.93 13.05 -14.77
N GLY A 154 -4.90 12.29 -15.30
CA GLY A 154 -6.02 11.75 -14.51
C GLY A 154 -5.59 10.73 -13.46
N VAL A 155 -4.51 9.98 -13.71
CA VAL A 155 -3.99 8.94 -12.81
C VAL A 155 -3.11 9.49 -11.69
N LEU A 156 -2.31 10.53 -11.97
CA LEU A 156 -1.37 11.15 -11.03
C LEU A 156 -2.04 12.11 -10.04
N GLY A 157 -3.14 12.76 -10.44
CA GLY A 157 -3.70 13.89 -9.69
C GLY A 157 -2.75 15.10 -9.66
N ALA A 158 -3.04 16.05 -8.76
CA ALA A 158 -2.21 17.25 -8.61
C ALA A 158 -0.92 16.93 -7.83
N GLY A 159 0.26 17.15 -8.43
CA GLY A 159 1.57 17.08 -7.77
C GLY A 159 2.41 15.82 -8.06
N GLY A 160 1.90 14.89 -8.87
CA GLY A 160 2.70 13.80 -9.45
C GLY A 160 3.31 14.19 -10.79
N VAL A 161 4.44 13.59 -11.14
CA VAL A 161 5.07 13.71 -12.47
C VAL A 161 5.26 12.32 -13.08
N ALA A 162 5.04 12.21 -14.38
CA ALA A 162 5.39 11.03 -15.15
C ALA A 162 6.12 11.42 -16.43
N CYS A 163 7.03 10.56 -16.88
CA CYS A 163 7.75 10.71 -18.14
C CYS A 163 8.14 9.33 -18.69
N ARG A 164 8.52 9.29 -19.97
CA ARG A 164 9.32 8.19 -20.49
C ARG A 164 10.77 8.38 -20.03
N TRP A 165 11.31 7.43 -19.27
CA TRP A 165 12.61 7.59 -18.64
C TRP A 165 13.68 6.79 -19.37
N ARG A 166 14.66 7.51 -19.96
CA ARG A 166 15.83 6.93 -20.64
C ARG A 166 15.50 5.80 -21.63
N GLY A 167 14.38 5.94 -22.33
CA GLY A 167 13.83 4.89 -23.17
C GLY A 167 12.30 4.81 -23.06
N GLU A 168 11.77 3.60 -23.11
CA GLU A 168 10.32 3.37 -23.20
C GLU A 168 9.63 3.12 -21.86
N ASN A 169 10.41 2.90 -20.80
CA ASN A 169 9.85 2.70 -19.45
C ASN A 169 9.20 4.00 -18.97
N VAL A 170 8.10 3.88 -18.23
CA VAL A 170 7.42 5.03 -17.64
C VAL A 170 7.86 5.20 -16.21
N LEU A 171 8.53 6.32 -15.93
CA LEU A 171 8.82 6.75 -14.56
C LEU A 171 7.65 7.57 -14.05
N VAL A 172 7.27 7.27 -12.81
CA VAL A 172 6.29 8.04 -12.06
C VAL A 172 6.85 8.42 -10.70
N LEU A 173 6.83 9.72 -10.38
CA LEU A 173 7.12 10.23 -9.04
C LEU A 173 5.87 10.91 -8.47
N ARG A 174 5.49 10.55 -7.24
CA ARG A 174 4.40 11.23 -6.52
C ARG A 174 4.69 11.28 -5.02
N ARG A 175 4.05 12.21 -4.31
CA ARG A 175 4.02 12.17 -2.84
C ARG A 175 3.25 10.95 -2.36
N ALA A 176 3.66 10.41 -1.22
CA ALA A 176 2.97 9.34 -0.51
C ALA A 176 2.89 9.67 0.98
N ALA A 177 1.81 9.29 1.63
CA ALA A 177 1.62 9.35 3.08
C ALA A 177 2.50 8.31 3.80
N GLY A 178 2.81 7.20 3.14
CA GLY A 178 3.66 6.15 3.69
C GLY A 178 4.17 5.16 2.63
N PRO A 179 5.19 4.35 2.97
CA PRO A 179 5.69 3.28 2.11
C PRO A 179 4.62 2.32 1.59
N GLY A 180 3.62 1.98 2.43
CA GLY A 180 2.48 1.14 2.05
C GLY A 180 1.70 1.72 0.87
N GLU A 181 1.48 3.03 0.86
CA GLU A 181 0.73 3.72 -0.19
C GLU A 181 1.47 3.70 -1.55
N ALA A 182 2.80 3.71 -1.53
CA ALA A 182 3.61 3.60 -2.75
C ALA A 182 3.35 2.26 -3.47
N VAL A 183 3.38 1.16 -2.71
CA VAL A 183 3.17 -0.19 -3.25
C VAL A 183 1.72 -0.42 -3.65
N VAL A 184 0.76 0.02 -2.83
CA VAL A 184 -0.69 -0.07 -3.14
C VAL A 184 -1.02 0.66 -4.43
N TRP A 185 -0.43 1.84 -4.63
CA TRP A 185 -0.68 2.62 -5.83
C TRP A 185 -0.04 2.00 -7.08
N ALA A 186 1.17 1.45 -6.96
CA ALA A 186 1.78 0.70 -8.06
C ALA A 186 0.95 -0.54 -8.45
N GLU A 187 0.42 -1.28 -7.47
CA GLU A 187 -0.51 -2.38 -7.73
C GLU A 187 -1.79 -1.88 -8.46
N ALA A 188 -2.29 -0.69 -8.11
CA ALA A 188 -3.47 -0.10 -8.74
C ALA A 188 -3.22 0.32 -10.19
N LEU A 189 -1.98 0.74 -10.49
CA LEU A 189 -1.57 1.04 -11.86
C LEU A 189 -1.53 -0.21 -12.73
N LEU A 190 -1.03 -1.32 -12.20
CA LEU A 190 -0.94 -2.59 -12.93
C LEU A 190 -2.32 -3.11 -13.33
N ASP A 191 -3.34 -2.93 -12.48
CA ASP A 191 -4.73 -3.27 -12.83
C ASP A 191 -5.24 -2.48 -14.06
N ARG A 192 -4.71 -1.28 -14.28
CA ARG A 192 -5.06 -0.42 -15.43
C ARG A 192 -4.19 -0.70 -16.65
N GLN A 193 -3.01 -1.30 -16.46
CA GLN A 193 -1.98 -1.54 -17.46
C GLN A 193 -1.66 -3.04 -17.58
N ALA A 194 -2.64 -3.80 -18.07
CA ALA A 194 -2.49 -5.24 -18.22
C ALA A 194 -1.24 -5.59 -19.06
N GLY A 195 -0.47 -6.58 -18.59
CA GLY A 195 0.77 -7.01 -19.25
C GLY A 195 2.01 -6.17 -18.90
N THR A 196 1.92 -5.22 -17.98
CA THR A 196 3.09 -4.50 -17.47
C THR A 196 3.65 -5.08 -16.17
N SER A 197 4.91 -4.77 -15.92
CA SER A 197 5.56 -4.95 -14.63
C SER A 197 5.90 -3.60 -14.02
N ALA A 198 5.99 -3.55 -12.69
CA ALA A 198 6.35 -2.37 -11.92
C ALA A 198 7.55 -2.65 -11.01
N GLY A 199 8.51 -1.72 -11.00
CA GLY A 199 9.51 -1.59 -9.96
C GLY A 199 9.17 -0.43 -9.04
N VAL A 200 9.19 -0.65 -7.73
CA VAL A 200 8.76 0.37 -6.75
C VAL A 200 9.87 0.64 -5.73
N THR A 201 10.11 1.91 -5.47
CA THR A 201 10.90 2.37 -4.33
C THR A 201 10.24 3.60 -3.71
N TRP A 202 10.64 3.93 -2.50
CA TRP A 202 10.22 5.13 -1.81
C TRP A 202 11.39 5.71 -1.02
N PHE A 203 11.43 7.03 -0.91
CA PHE A 203 12.52 7.75 -0.26
C PHE A 203 12.06 9.13 0.16
N ARG A 204 12.80 9.76 1.06
CA ARG A 204 12.53 11.13 1.49
C ARG A 204 12.83 12.09 0.33
N ALA A 205 12.02 13.13 0.18
CA ALA A 205 12.13 14.08 -0.93
C ALA A 205 13.53 14.70 -1.07
N GLU A 206 14.20 14.91 0.05
CA GLU A 206 15.56 15.44 0.19
C GLU A 206 16.61 14.49 -0.41
N GLU A 207 16.30 13.19 -0.51
CA GLU A 207 17.16 12.18 -1.12
C GLU A 207 16.95 12.04 -2.63
N LEU A 208 16.07 12.83 -3.25
CA LEU A 208 15.77 12.72 -4.68
C LEU A 208 17.01 12.98 -5.53
N GLN A 209 17.49 11.89 -6.14
CA GLN A 209 18.60 11.84 -7.07
C GLN A 209 18.40 10.65 -8.01
N GLU A 210 19.11 10.63 -9.14
CA GLU A 210 18.98 9.54 -10.12
C GLU A 210 19.30 8.17 -9.54
N ALA A 211 20.24 8.07 -8.58
CA ALA A 211 20.53 6.81 -7.91
C ALA A 211 19.30 6.20 -7.20
N LYS A 212 18.35 7.03 -6.74
CA LYS A 212 17.08 6.55 -6.17
C LYS A 212 16.09 6.12 -7.25
N ILE A 213 16.09 6.77 -8.41
CA ILE A 213 15.29 6.34 -9.57
C ILE A 213 15.79 4.98 -10.07
N ASN A 214 17.11 4.80 -10.14
CA ASN A 214 17.74 3.53 -10.53
C ASN A 214 17.35 2.36 -9.60
N GLN A 215 16.94 2.62 -8.36
CA GLN A 215 16.40 1.57 -7.48
C GLN A 215 15.06 1.03 -7.99
N ALA A 216 14.18 1.91 -8.50
CA ALA A 216 12.93 1.49 -9.13
C ALA A 216 13.20 0.71 -10.43
N GLU A 217 14.19 1.12 -11.23
CA GLU A 217 14.59 0.37 -12.43
C GLU A 217 15.12 -1.02 -12.10
N GLN A 218 15.96 -1.15 -11.08
CA GLN A 218 16.46 -2.45 -10.63
C GLN A 218 15.32 -3.33 -10.11
N ALA A 219 14.38 -2.75 -9.37
CA ALA A 219 13.18 -3.46 -8.94
C ALA A 219 12.34 -3.90 -10.16
N LEU A 220 12.18 -3.07 -11.19
CA LEU A 220 11.46 -3.43 -12.41
C LEU A 220 12.13 -4.60 -13.15
N SER A 221 13.46 -4.58 -13.25
CA SER A 221 14.24 -5.68 -13.84
C SER A 221 14.04 -7.00 -13.09
N ILE A 222 13.99 -6.95 -11.75
CA ILE A 222 13.64 -8.13 -10.93
C ILE A 222 12.19 -8.56 -11.18
N ALA A 223 11.25 -7.63 -11.28
CA ALA A 223 9.85 -7.94 -11.55
C ALA A 223 9.70 -8.69 -12.89
N GLY A 224 10.31 -8.15 -13.96
CA GLY A 224 10.28 -8.74 -15.29
C GLY A 224 10.96 -10.11 -15.35
N SER A 225 12.17 -10.24 -14.80
CA SER A 225 12.91 -11.52 -14.82
C SER A 225 12.23 -12.65 -14.04
N ARG A 226 11.42 -12.32 -13.03
CA ARG A 226 10.63 -13.28 -12.24
C ARG A 226 9.26 -13.55 -12.84
N GLY A 227 8.85 -12.82 -13.89
CA GLY A 227 7.50 -12.85 -14.41
C GLY A 227 6.45 -12.43 -13.37
N VAL A 228 6.82 -11.55 -12.44
CA VAL A 228 5.89 -10.99 -11.45
C VAL A 228 5.48 -9.59 -11.87
N GLY A 229 4.22 -9.23 -11.57
CA GLY A 229 3.70 -7.91 -11.93
C GLY A 229 4.40 -6.76 -11.20
N LEU A 230 4.98 -6.99 -10.02
CA LEU A 230 5.60 -5.92 -9.23
C LEU A 230 6.79 -6.45 -8.44
N ALA A 231 7.78 -5.62 -8.17
CA ALA A 231 8.80 -5.87 -7.15
C ALA A 231 9.20 -4.55 -6.47
N THR A 232 9.69 -4.64 -5.24
CA THR A 232 10.14 -3.46 -4.47
C THR A 232 11.66 -3.43 -4.38
N TRP A 233 12.24 -2.23 -4.18
CA TRP A 233 13.67 -2.10 -3.89
C TRP A 233 14.08 -2.91 -2.65
N THR A 234 13.22 -2.99 -1.64
CA THR A 234 13.44 -3.84 -0.46
C THR A 234 13.60 -5.31 -0.84
N SER A 235 12.85 -5.79 -1.84
CA SER A 235 12.99 -7.15 -2.39
C SER A 235 14.34 -7.37 -3.05
N VAL A 236 14.84 -6.37 -3.81
CA VAL A 236 16.17 -6.40 -4.45
C VAL A 236 17.26 -6.54 -3.38
N VAL A 237 17.22 -5.69 -2.35
CA VAL A 237 18.19 -5.71 -1.25
C VAL A 237 18.13 -7.05 -0.51
N ALA A 238 16.94 -7.51 -0.13
CA ALA A 238 16.76 -8.76 0.58
C ALA A 238 17.34 -9.96 -0.18
N ALA A 239 17.09 -10.05 -1.50
CA ALA A 239 17.63 -11.12 -2.32
C ALA A 239 19.16 -11.05 -2.48
N HIS A 240 19.73 -9.84 -2.55
CA HIS A 240 21.18 -9.68 -2.58
C HIS A 240 21.83 -10.21 -1.29
N HIS A 241 21.28 -9.85 -0.12
CA HIS A 241 21.74 -10.39 1.16
C HIS A 241 21.55 -11.91 1.22
N ALA A 242 20.37 -12.42 0.83
CA ALA A 242 20.06 -13.84 0.83
C ALA A 242 21.09 -14.67 0.05
N ARG A 243 21.43 -14.26 -1.18
CA ARG A 243 22.40 -14.98 -2.02
C ARG A 243 23.81 -15.01 -1.42
N ARG A 244 24.23 -13.91 -0.79
CA ARG A 244 25.52 -13.86 -0.09
C ARG A 244 25.54 -14.84 1.08
N LEU A 245 24.46 -14.89 1.86
CA LEU A 245 24.34 -15.81 3.00
C LEU A 245 24.26 -17.27 2.58
N ALA A 246 23.56 -17.56 1.47
CA ALA A 246 23.49 -18.91 0.90
C ALA A 246 24.89 -19.48 0.59
N SER A 247 25.82 -18.64 0.15
CA SER A 247 27.21 -19.03 -0.13
C SER A 247 28.12 -19.10 1.10
N ALA A 248 27.71 -18.53 2.23
CA ALA A 248 28.60 -18.28 3.38
C ALA A 248 28.23 -19.09 4.63
N ILE A 249 27.00 -19.60 4.74
CA ILE A 249 26.48 -20.28 5.91
C ILE A 249 25.82 -21.58 5.45
N ASP A 250 26.07 -22.72 6.08
CA ASP A 250 25.48 -24.00 5.64
C ASP A 250 24.06 -24.22 6.16
N GLN A 251 23.76 -23.76 7.37
CA GLN A 251 22.49 -24.06 8.06
C GLN A 251 21.37 -23.09 7.64
N PRO A 252 20.20 -23.57 7.16
CA PRO A 252 19.06 -22.75 6.74
C PRO A 252 18.59 -21.72 7.78
N GLU A 253 18.48 -22.14 9.04
CA GLU A 253 18.04 -21.30 10.15
C GLU A 253 19.02 -20.17 10.43
N ALA A 254 20.32 -20.49 10.37
CA ALA A 254 21.38 -19.50 10.56
C ALA A 254 21.38 -18.47 9.42
N ARG A 255 21.15 -18.91 8.17
CA ARG A 255 20.95 -18.00 7.02
C ARG A 255 19.77 -17.07 7.26
N ARG A 256 18.61 -17.61 7.68
CA ARG A 256 17.41 -16.81 7.98
C ARG A 256 17.69 -15.80 9.09
N LEU A 257 18.22 -16.23 10.23
CA LEU A 257 18.51 -15.34 11.36
C LEU A 257 19.48 -14.23 10.96
N ARG A 258 20.52 -14.55 10.18
CA ARG A 258 21.47 -13.57 9.69
C ARG A 258 20.83 -12.59 8.72
N LEU A 259 19.95 -13.05 7.81
CA LEU A 259 19.20 -12.19 6.91
C LEU A 259 18.34 -11.18 7.68
N LEU A 260 17.60 -11.64 8.70
CA LEU A 260 16.76 -10.79 9.54
C LEU A 260 17.56 -9.78 10.38
N ALA A 261 18.82 -10.09 10.69
CA ALA A 261 19.73 -9.20 11.40
C ALA A 261 20.36 -8.14 10.48
N ASP A 262 20.65 -8.49 9.22
CA ASP A 262 21.29 -7.58 8.25
C ASP A 262 20.31 -6.57 7.63
N LEU A 263 18.99 -6.81 7.72
CA LEU A 263 17.96 -5.96 7.14
C LEU A 263 17.36 -4.95 8.14
N PRO A 264 17.08 -3.70 7.70
CA PRO A 264 16.44 -2.67 8.53
C PRO A 264 14.92 -2.89 8.63
N LEU A 265 14.52 -3.95 9.33
CA LEU A 265 13.10 -4.33 9.49
C LEU A 265 12.41 -3.47 10.55
N GLY A 266 11.18 -3.06 10.23
CA GLY A 266 10.26 -2.42 11.18
C GLY A 266 9.77 -3.38 12.27
N SER A 267 9.03 -2.86 13.25
CA SER A 267 8.65 -3.62 14.44
C SER A 267 7.67 -4.74 14.12
N GLU A 268 6.68 -4.50 13.26
CA GLU A 268 5.70 -5.52 12.91
C GLU A 268 6.32 -6.58 11.99
N GLN A 269 7.13 -6.16 11.02
CA GLN A 269 7.93 -7.08 10.20
C GLN A 269 8.78 -8.00 11.10
N ARG A 270 9.56 -7.44 12.02
CA ARG A 270 10.45 -8.21 12.91
C ARG A 270 9.66 -9.21 13.75
N ARG A 271 8.55 -8.76 14.37
CA ARG A 271 7.69 -9.61 15.21
C ARG A 271 7.13 -10.81 14.44
N HIS A 272 6.64 -10.59 13.21
CA HIS A 272 6.14 -11.67 12.36
C HIS A 272 7.25 -12.65 11.97
N LEU A 273 8.40 -12.10 11.58
CA LEU A 273 9.51 -12.88 11.05
C LEU A 273 10.29 -13.64 12.12
N THR A 274 10.20 -13.26 13.40
CA THR A 274 10.81 -13.98 14.53
C THR A 274 9.79 -14.81 15.29
N THR A 275 9.13 -14.23 16.29
CA THR A 275 8.33 -14.93 17.30
C THR A 275 7.15 -15.67 16.69
N HIS A 276 6.39 -15.02 15.81
CA HIS A 276 5.24 -15.66 15.14
C HIS A 276 5.70 -16.85 14.28
N SER A 277 6.75 -16.67 13.49
CA SER A 277 7.27 -17.74 12.64
C SER A 277 7.79 -18.94 13.45
N GLU A 278 8.39 -18.71 14.62
CA GLU A 278 8.83 -19.76 15.54
C GLU A 278 7.66 -20.53 16.17
N GLU A 279 6.61 -19.81 16.61
CA GLU A 279 5.37 -20.40 17.13
C GLU A 279 4.65 -21.25 16.06
N VAL A 280 4.59 -20.75 14.82
CA VAL A 280 4.01 -21.47 13.69
C VAL A 280 4.82 -22.71 13.35
N ALA A 281 6.16 -22.62 13.33
CA ALA A 281 7.03 -23.76 13.07
C ALA A 281 6.84 -24.88 14.10
N ALA A 282 6.78 -24.53 15.40
CA ALA A 282 6.54 -25.49 16.47
C ALA A 282 5.16 -26.15 16.35
N THR A 283 4.13 -25.34 16.13
CA THR A 283 2.75 -25.83 15.97
C THR A 283 2.61 -26.74 14.75
N ALA A 284 3.22 -26.36 13.62
CA ALA A 284 3.19 -27.14 12.38
C ALA A 284 3.89 -28.50 12.55
N LEU A 285 5.00 -28.54 13.29
CA LEU A 285 5.70 -29.79 13.62
C LEU A 285 4.84 -30.72 14.47
N ASP A 286 4.15 -30.21 15.48
CA ASP A 286 3.27 -31.01 16.32
C ASP A 286 2.08 -31.57 15.54
N LEU A 287 1.49 -30.76 14.64
CA LEU A 287 0.45 -31.22 13.72
C LEU A 287 0.97 -32.31 12.76
N ALA A 288 2.16 -32.14 12.19
CA ALA A 288 2.78 -33.13 11.31
C ALA A 288 3.01 -34.48 12.02
N ARG A 289 3.45 -34.45 13.28
CA ARG A 289 3.62 -35.65 14.12
C ARG A 289 2.29 -36.33 14.42
N LEU A 290 1.23 -35.58 14.75
CA LEU A 290 -0.11 -36.13 14.97
C LEU A 290 -0.68 -36.78 13.71
N LEU A 291 -0.35 -36.25 12.54
CA LEU A 291 -0.69 -36.83 11.23
C LEU A 291 0.22 -38.00 10.83
N ARG A 292 1.18 -38.37 11.67
CA ARG A 292 2.12 -39.49 11.47
C ARG A 292 2.96 -39.37 10.20
N LEU A 293 3.37 -38.14 9.86
CA LEU A 293 4.33 -37.91 8.78
C LEU A 293 5.72 -38.45 9.17
N GLY A 294 6.52 -38.83 8.18
CA GLY A 294 7.90 -39.27 8.40
C GLY A 294 8.82 -38.13 8.88
N PRO A 295 10.01 -38.44 9.42
CA PRO A 295 10.92 -37.44 9.99
C PRO A 295 11.32 -36.32 9.00
N GLU A 296 11.60 -36.67 7.75
CA GLU A 296 11.95 -35.72 6.69
C GLU A 296 10.79 -34.76 6.38
N ALA A 297 9.58 -35.29 6.21
CA ALA A 297 8.39 -34.47 5.96
C ALA A 297 8.04 -33.58 7.17
N CYS A 298 8.26 -34.06 8.40
CA CYS A 298 8.10 -33.23 9.60
C CYS A 298 9.08 -32.06 9.60
N GLU A 299 10.33 -32.29 9.19
CA GLU A 299 11.35 -31.24 9.12
C GLU A 299 11.05 -30.23 8.02
N GLN A 300 10.59 -30.67 6.84
CA GLN A 300 10.13 -29.78 5.77
C GLN A 300 8.97 -28.90 6.23
N VAL A 301 7.97 -29.46 6.93
CA VAL A 301 6.84 -28.70 7.49
C VAL A 301 7.32 -27.68 8.52
N ARG A 302 8.23 -28.07 9.42
CA ARG A 302 8.81 -27.18 10.43
C ARG A 302 9.55 -26.01 9.80
N LEU A 303 10.44 -26.30 8.85
CA LEU A 303 11.22 -25.28 8.14
C LEU A 303 10.32 -24.36 7.31
N ALA A 304 9.31 -24.91 6.64
CA ALA A 304 8.31 -24.10 5.93
C ALA A 304 7.50 -23.22 6.88
N GLY A 305 7.11 -23.71 8.06
CA GLY A 305 6.47 -22.91 9.10
C GLY A 305 7.35 -21.74 9.56
N LEU A 306 8.67 -21.94 9.64
CA LEU A 306 9.61 -20.89 10.01
C LEU A 306 9.81 -19.82 8.91
N LEU A 307 9.54 -20.18 7.66
CA LEU A 307 9.81 -19.35 6.47
C LEU A 307 8.55 -18.82 5.78
N HIS A 308 7.34 -19.26 6.18
CA HIS A 308 6.07 -18.95 5.50
C HIS A 308 5.86 -17.44 5.29
N ASP A 309 6.27 -16.66 6.29
CA ASP A 309 6.11 -15.22 6.32
C ASP A 309 7.35 -14.45 5.85
N LEU A 310 8.41 -15.12 5.39
CA LEU A 310 9.70 -14.48 5.04
C LEU A 310 9.53 -13.33 4.04
N GLY A 311 8.58 -13.45 3.12
CA GLY A 311 8.29 -12.40 2.14
C GLY A 311 7.70 -11.12 2.71
N LYS A 312 7.31 -11.07 3.99
CA LYS A 312 6.89 -9.83 4.67
C LYS A 312 8.01 -8.79 4.73
N ILE A 313 9.26 -9.18 4.50
CA ILE A 313 10.39 -8.27 4.25
C ILE A 313 10.06 -7.29 3.09
N ALA A 314 9.39 -7.77 2.05
CA ALA A 314 9.03 -6.97 0.88
C ALA A 314 7.76 -6.12 1.08
N ILE A 315 7.01 -6.36 2.17
CA ILE A 315 5.76 -5.66 2.49
C ILE A 315 6.08 -4.49 3.43
N PRO A 316 5.66 -3.26 3.11
CA PRO A 316 5.87 -2.11 3.98
C PRO A 316 5.34 -2.28 5.41
N ASP A 317 6.13 -1.86 6.41
CA ASP A 317 5.80 -2.03 7.83
C ASP A 317 4.54 -1.25 8.25
N ASP A 318 4.32 -0.05 7.68
CA ASP A 318 3.11 0.75 7.91
C ASP A 318 1.84 0.08 7.36
N LEU A 319 1.95 -0.70 6.29
CA LEU A 319 0.85 -1.52 5.78
C LEU A 319 0.56 -2.73 6.68
N LEU A 320 1.61 -3.36 7.22
CA LEU A 320 1.48 -4.47 8.18
C LEU A 320 0.89 -3.98 9.51
N ALA A 321 1.29 -2.78 9.96
CA ALA A 321 0.83 -2.13 11.17
C ALA A 321 -0.51 -1.39 11.00
N LYS A 322 -1.13 -1.42 9.81
CA LYS A 322 -2.34 -0.64 9.55
C LYS A 322 -3.47 -1.07 10.49
N PRO A 323 -4.07 -0.14 11.27
CA PRO A 323 -5.20 -0.47 12.12
C PRO A 323 -6.46 -0.71 11.28
N GLY A 324 -7.24 -1.72 11.66
CA GLY A 324 -8.53 -2.03 11.04
C GLY A 324 -8.45 -2.90 9.79
N ALA A 325 -9.50 -2.87 8.98
CA ALA A 325 -9.61 -3.71 7.80
C ALA A 325 -8.77 -3.16 6.63
N LEU A 326 -8.04 -4.05 5.96
CA LEU A 326 -7.38 -3.76 4.69
C LEU A 326 -8.42 -3.69 3.57
N SER A 327 -8.27 -2.70 2.69
CA SER A 327 -8.99 -2.63 1.42
C SER A 327 -8.62 -3.83 0.52
N PRO A 328 -9.42 -4.14 -0.52
CA PRO A 328 -9.12 -5.27 -1.41
C PRO A 328 -7.74 -5.19 -2.07
N ILE A 329 -7.28 -3.98 -2.41
CA ILE A 329 -5.97 -3.79 -3.03
C ILE A 329 -4.82 -3.91 -2.01
N GLU A 330 -5.01 -3.38 -0.81
CA GLU A 330 -4.06 -3.56 0.30
C GLU A 330 -3.93 -5.04 0.67
N ARG A 331 -5.04 -5.78 0.66
CA ARG A 331 -5.04 -7.24 0.85
C ARG A 331 -4.26 -7.94 -0.26
N ARG A 332 -4.43 -7.55 -1.52
CA ARG A 332 -3.63 -8.09 -2.63
C ARG A 332 -2.14 -7.86 -2.40
N VAL A 333 -1.75 -6.62 -2.08
CA VAL A 333 -0.36 -6.28 -1.77
C VAL A 333 0.17 -7.14 -0.62
N LEU A 334 -0.57 -7.24 0.48
CA LEU A 334 -0.17 -8.07 1.61
C LEU A 334 0.01 -9.53 1.19
N ASN A 335 -0.92 -10.10 0.41
CA ASN A 335 -0.87 -11.50 -0.03
C ASN A 335 0.34 -11.82 -0.92
N ARG A 336 1.02 -10.82 -1.50
CA ARG A 336 2.25 -11.01 -2.27
C ARG A 336 3.38 -11.61 -1.43
N HIS A 337 3.36 -11.49 -0.11
CA HIS A 337 4.41 -12.03 0.76
C HIS A 337 4.64 -13.54 0.56
N ALA A 338 3.62 -14.32 0.19
CA ALA A 338 3.80 -15.74 -0.09
C ALA A 338 4.70 -15.97 -1.31
N ALA A 339 4.45 -15.25 -2.42
CA ALA A 339 5.26 -15.34 -3.63
C ALA A 339 6.65 -14.72 -3.44
N GLU A 340 6.76 -13.61 -2.71
CA GLU A 340 8.05 -13.00 -2.36
C GLU A 340 8.86 -13.90 -1.43
N GLY A 341 8.21 -14.56 -0.47
CA GLY A 341 8.83 -15.46 0.49
C GLY A 341 9.40 -16.69 -0.17
N ALA A 342 8.66 -17.31 -1.09
CA ALA A 342 9.14 -18.45 -1.86
C ALA A 342 10.41 -18.10 -2.67
N TRP A 343 10.40 -16.94 -3.34
CA TRP A 343 11.56 -16.46 -4.08
C TRP A 343 12.76 -16.15 -3.17
N LEU A 344 12.53 -15.57 -2.00
CA LEU A 344 13.60 -15.34 -1.02
C LEU A 344 14.15 -16.66 -0.47
N CYS A 345 13.31 -17.68 -0.30
CA CYS A 345 13.76 -19.02 0.08
C CYS A 345 14.71 -19.60 -0.97
N GLU A 346 14.36 -19.52 -2.26
CA GLU A 346 15.25 -19.93 -3.35
C GLU A 346 16.57 -19.15 -3.34
N ALA A 347 16.51 -17.83 -3.14
CA ALA A 347 17.70 -16.98 -3.04
C ALA A 347 18.58 -17.32 -1.83
N LEU A 348 18.00 -17.83 -0.74
CA LEU A 348 18.69 -18.34 0.45
C LEU A 348 19.22 -19.78 0.26
N GLY A 349 18.99 -20.40 -0.90
CA GLY A 349 19.38 -21.80 -1.15
C GLY A 349 18.59 -22.79 -0.28
N ILE A 350 17.34 -22.47 0.03
CA ILE A 350 16.40 -23.37 0.70
C ILE A 350 15.85 -24.36 -0.32
N ASP A 351 15.54 -25.57 0.16
CA ASP A 351 14.91 -26.62 -0.65
C ASP A 351 13.66 -26.14 -1.40
N THR A 352 13.52 -26.59 -2.65
CA THR A 352 12.45 -26.15 -3.55
C THR A 352 11.06 -26.58 -3.07
N GLU A 353 10.92 -27.72 -2.40
CA GLU A 353 9.63 -28.14 -1.86
C GLU A 353 9.22 -27.25 -0.68
N VAL A 354 10.16 -26.85 0.17
CA VAL A 354 9.91 -25.86 1.23
C VAL A 354 9.49 -24.51 0.63
N ALA A 355 10.18 -24.02 -0.41
CA ALA A 355 9.79 -22.80 -1.10
C ALA A 355 8.37 -22.87 -1.71
N ARG A 356 7.98 -24.03 -2.26
CA ARG A 356 6.61 -24.28 -2.73
C ARG A 356 5.59 -24.23 -1.59
N VAL A 357 5.92 -24.79 -0.43
CA VAL A 357 5.05 -24.70 0.75
C VAL A 357 4.84 -23.23 1.15
N VAL A 358 5.92 -22.44 1.21
CA VAL A 358 5.86 -20.99 1.48
C VAL A 358 4.99 -20.27 0.45
N ARG A 359 5.05 -20.64 -0.82
CA ARG A 359 4.20 -20.03 -1.86
C ARG A 359 2.71 -20.29 -1.68
N HIS A 360 2.33 -21.49 -1.23
CA HIS A 360 0.95 -21.98 -1.25
C HIS A 360 0.29 -22.06 0.13
N HIS A 361 0.90 -21.50 1.19
CA HIS A 361 0.34 -21.59 2.54
C HIS A 361 -0.97 -20.81 2.75
N HIS A 362 -1.35 -19.91 1.83
CA HIS A 362 -2.68 -19.26 1.80
C HIS A 362 -3.67 -19.92 0.86
N THR A 363 -3.27 -20.95 0.11
CA THR A 363 -4.17 -21.64 -0.84
C THR A 363 -5.28 -22.33 -0.07
N ARG A 364 -6.52 -22.03 -0.45
CA ARG A 364 -7.72 -22.63 0.16
C ARG A 364 -7.80 -24.11 -0.17
N PHE A 365 -8.31 -24.90 0.76
CA PHE A 365 -8.52 -26.33 0.54
C PHE A 365 -9.50 -26.64 -0.60
N ASP A 366 -10.54 -25.84 -0.77
CA ASP A 366 -11.53 -25.97 -1.85
C ASP A 366 -11.11 -25.35 -3.18
N ALA A 367 -9.90 -24.78 -3.26
CA ALA A 367 -9.38 -24.25 -4.51
C ALA A 367 -9.07 -25.39 -5.49
N LEU A 368 -9.20 -25.09 -6.78
CA LEU A 368 -8.73 -25.98 -7.86
C LEU A 368 -7.19 -26.06 -7.91
N GLU A 369 -6.50 -25.14 -7.25
CA GLU A 369 -5.05 -25.07 -7.18
C GLU A 369 -4.48 -26.17 -6.28
N LEU A 370 -3.50 -26.93 -6.79
CA LEU A 370 -2.85 -28.00 -6.04
C LEU A 370 -1.77 -27.44 -5.10
N ALA A 371 -2.08 -27.35 -3.82
CA ALA A 371 -1.11 -27.02 -2.77
C ALA A 371 -0.44 -28.29 -2.21
N PRO A 372 0.85 -28.25 -1.84
CA PRO A 372 1.50 -29.34 -1.10
C PRO A 372 0.77 -29.66 0.21
N ASP A 373 0.76 -30.92 0.64
CA ASP A 373 0.14 -31.31 1.91
C ASP A 373 0.77 -30.56 3.10
N ALA A 374 2.07 -30.28 3.04
CA ALA A 374 2.76 -29.46 4.02
C ALA A 374 2.22 -28.02 4.10
N ALA A 375 1.78 -27.43 2.99
CA ALA A 375 1.15 -26.10 2.98
C ALA A 375 -0.18 -26.08 3.71
N ARG A 376 -0.95 -27.16 3.63
CA ARG A 376 -2.21 -27.33 4.37
C ARG A 376 -1.98 -27.41 5.88
N ILE A 377 -0.86 -28.00 6.30
CA ILE A 377 -0.46 -28.05 7.70
C ILE A 377 -0.03 -26.67 8.19
N VAL A 378 0.83 -25.98 7.44
CA VAL A 378 1.29 -24.63 7.77
C VAL A 378 0.12 -23.64 7.81
N ALA A 379 -0.85 -23.73 6.90
CA ALA A 379 -2.04 -22.88 6.90
C ALA A 379 -2.87 -22.98 8.20
N VAL A 380 -3.05 -24.21 8.71
CA VAL A 380 -3.79 -24.42 9.98
C VAL A 380 -2.94 -23.96 11.17
N ALA A 381 -1.64 -24.23 11.17
CA ALA A 381 -0.73 -23.76 12.21
C ALA A 381 -0.69 -22.23 12.30
N ASP A 382 -0.53 -21.55 11.15
CA ASP A 382 -0.53 -20.09 11.07
C ASP A 382 -1.87 -19.51 11.55
N ALA A 383 -2.99 -20.07 11.12
CA ALA A 383 -4.32 -19.61 11.56
C ALA A 383 -4.50 -19.80 13.08
N LEU A 384 -4.09 -20.94 13.63
CA LEU A 384 -4.19 -21.23 15.06
C LEU A 384 -3.37 -20.22 15.88
N VAL A 385 -2.08 -20.10 15.58
CA VAL A 385 -1.16 -19.15 16.24
C VAL A 385 -1.66 -17.72 16.08
N THR A 386 -2.07 -17.34 14.86
CA THR A 386 -2.63 -16.02 14.55
C THR A 386 -3.81 -15.66 15.44
N MET A 387 -4.72 -16.59 15.70
CA MET A 387 -5.92 -16.35 16.51
C MET A 387 -5.64 -16.34 18.02
N THR A 388 -4.63 -17.09 18.47
CA THR A 388 -4.29 -17.23 19.90
C THR A 388 -3.23 -16.24 20.39
N SER A 389 -2.47 -15.62 19.50
CA SER A 389 -1.44 -14.64 19.87
C SER A 389 -2.04 -13.24 20.04
N ILE A 390 -1.62 -12.53 21.10
CA ILE A 390 -2.01 -11.13 21.34
C ILE A 390 -1.45 -10.24 20.22
N ARG A 391 -2.26 -9.40 19.58
CA ARG A 391 -1.81 -8.47 18.53
C ARG A 391 -2.03 -7.01 18.96
N PRO A 392 -1.26 -6.04 18.43
CA PRO A 392 -1.39 -4.62 18.81
C PRO A 392 -2.81 -4.07 18.71
N TYR A 393 -3.64 -4.64 17.82
CA TYR A 393 -5.01 -4.20 17.55
C TYR A 393 -6.08 -5.25 17.86
N SER A 394 -5.72 -6.39 18.46
CA SER A 394 -6.67 -7.46 18.77
C SER A 394 -6.22 -8.28 19.98
N ALA A 395 -7.10 -8.42 20.96
CA ALA A 395 -6.89 -9.33 22.07
C ALA A 395 -6.80 -10.78 21.55
N ALA A 396 -5.93 -11.58 22.17
CA ALA A 396 -5.88 -13.02 21.91
C ALA A 396 -7.27 -13.62 22.09
N ARG A 397 -7.71 -14.42 21.11
CA ARG A 397 -8.91 -15.24 21.29
C ARG A 397 -8.53 -16.46 22.12
N SER A 398 -9.49 -17.01 22.85
CA SER A 398 -9.26 -18.27 23.55
C SER A 398 -8.93 -19.38 22.54
N PHE A 399 -8.13 -20.34 22.98
CA PHE A 399 -7.79 -21.51 22.16
C PHE A 399 -9.05 -22.24 21.67
N GLU A 400 -10.09 -22.32 22.51
CA GLU A 400 -11.39 -22.88 22.14
C GLU A 400 -12.06 -22.12 20.98
N HIS A 401 -11.99 -20.78 21.00
CA HIS A 401 -12.53 -19.96 19.92
C HIS A 401 -11.75 -20.18 18.62
N ALA A 402 -10.41 -20.26 18.69
CA ALA A 402 -9.58 -20.56 17.53
C ALA A 402 -9.95 -21.93 16.92
N LEU A 403 -10.12 -22.96 17.74
CA LEU A 403 -10.58 -24.28 17.30
C LEU A 403 -11.99 -24.22 16.67
N ALA A 404 -12.92 -23.48 17.26
CA ALA A 404 -14.27 -23.31 16.72
C ALA A 404 -14.24 -22.68 15.32
N GLU A 405 -13.38 -21.68 15.10
CA GLU A 405 -13.21 -21.05 13.80
C GLU A 405 -12.56 -21.99 12.77
N LEU A 406 -11.55 -22.78 13.16
CA LEU A 406 -10.99 -23.83 12.30
C LEU A 406 -12.05 -24.86 11.89
N ARG A 407 -12.95 -25.26 12.81
CA ARG A 407 -14.08 -26.15 12.50
C ARG A 407 -15.04 -25.51 11.50
N ARG A 408 -15.37 -24.23 11.68
CA ARG A 408 -16.27 -23.47 10.80
C ARG A 408 -15.75 -23.41 9.36
N CYS A 409 -14.44 -23.29 9.20
CA CYS A 409 -13.75 -23.18 7.91
C CYS A 409 -13.26 -24.54 7.34
N ARG A 410 -13.60 -25.65 8.00
CA ARG A 410 -13.17 -27.00 7.61
C ARG A 410 -13.73 -27.40 6.25
N GLY A 411 -12.87 -27.91 5.36
CA GLY A 411 -13.24 -28.39 4.03
C GLY A 411 -13.48 -27.27 3.00
N SER A 412 -13.42 -26.00 3.42
CA SER A 412 -13.42 -24.85 2.50
C SER A 412 -12.05 -24.19 2.49
N VAL A 413 -11.63 -23.64 3.63
CA VAL A 413 -10.30 -23.03 3.77
C VAL A 413 -9.26 -24.07 4.18
N PHE A 414 -9.59 -24.93 5.14
CA PHE A 414 -8.63 -25.81 5.79
C PHE A 414 -8.89 -27.30 5.50
N ASP A 415 -7.80 -28.07 5.36
CA ASP A 415 -7.87 -29.52 5.19
C ASP A 415 -8.55 -30.17 6.42
N PRO A 416 -9.65 -30.94 6.24
CA PRO A 416 -10.34 -31.60 7.32
C PRO A 416 -9.46 -32.46 8.23
N ARG A 417 -8.45 -33.15 7.67
CA ARG A 417 -7.54 -34.02 8.42
C ARG A 417 -6.68 -33.21 9.39
N VAL A 418 -6.16 -32.08 8.92
CA VAL A 418 -5.32 -31.18 9.72
C VAL A 418 -6.14 -30.49 10.81
N VAL A 419 -7.39 -30.11 10.51
CA VAL A 419 -8.31 -29.57 11.53
C VAL A 419 -8.56 -30.58 12.64
N VAL A 420 -8.74 -31.88 12.32
CA VAL A 420 -8.88 -32.92 13.35
C VAL A 420 -7.61 -33.04 14.21
N ALA A 421 -6.43 -32.99 13.60
CA ALA A 421 -5.17 -32.99 14.35
C ALA A 421 -5.06 -31.79 15.31
N ALA A 422 -5.45 -30.59 14.87
CA ALA A 422 -5.45 -29.40 15.73
C ALA A 422 -6.38 -29.54 16.96
N HIS A 423 -7.51 -30.25 16.81
CA HIS A 423 -8.37 -30.55 17.96
C HIS A 423 -7.74 -31.48 18.98
N ILE A 424 -7.00 -32.50 18.50
CA ILE A 424 -6.26 -33.42 19.37
C ILE A 424 -5.15 -32.68 20.12
N LEU A 425 -4.44 -31.79 19.42
CA LEU A 425 -3.41 -30.94 20.02
C LEU A 425 -3.99 -30.10 21.16
N GLY A 426 -5.11 -29.40 20.91
CA GLY A 426 -5.80 -28.60 21.91
C GLY A 426 -6.25 -29.39 23.14
N ALA A 427 -6.82 -30.57 22.93
CA ALA A 427 -7.26 -31.44 24.04
C ALA A 427 -6.09 -31.88 24.93
N SER A 428 -4.92 -32.14 24.34
CA SER A 428 -3.70 -32.49 25.09
C SER A 428 -3.14 -31.31 25.88
N SER A 429 -3.09 -30.12 25.29
CA SER A 429 -2.62 -28.90 25.98
C SER A 429 -3.54 -28.50 27.14
N MET A 430 -4.86 -28.61 26.97
CA MET A 430 -5.81 -28.31 28.06
C MET A 430 -5.73 -29.32 29.21
N ARG A 431 -5.46 -30.60 28.92
CA ARG A 431 -5.24 -31.63 29.96
C ARG A 431 -3.92 -31.47 30.70
N ALA A 432 -2.90 -30.88 30.08
CA ALA A 432 -1.62 -30.62 30.73
C ALA A 432 -1.64 -29.35 31.60
N ALA A 433 -2.60 -28.45 31.37
CA ALA A 433 -2.75 -27.19 32.11
C ALA A 433 -3.78 -27.26 33.26
N ALA A 434 -4.58 -28.33 33.32
CA ALA A 434 -5.53 -28.64 34.39
C ALA A 434 -4.91 -29.65 35.37
#